data_AF-A0A0T6AXD3-F1
#
_entry.id   AF-A0A0T6AXD3-F1
#
_cell.length_a   1.000
_cell.length_b   1.000
_cell.length_c   1.000
_cell.angle_alpha   90.00
_cell.angle_beta   90.00
_cell.angle_gamma   90.00
#
_symmetry.space_group_name_H-M   'P 1'
#
loop_
_entity.id
_entity.type
_entity.pdbx_description
1 polymer ?
#
loop_
_entity_poly.entity_id
_entity_poly.type
_entity_poly.pdbx_seq_one_letter_code
_entity_poly.pdbx_strand_id
1 'polypeptide(L)'
;MFDKPGSISLCHYIIKDNSIYRKCYGKYTGFKMFMDSILLSLAKVVTLPDVEFFVNLGDWPLSSLAAKYPIFSWCGSRDSFDIVMPTYDITESSLENLGRVTLDMLSVQGNVNKRWSDRMPKAFWRGRDSNKERLQLISISKKYSNLFNVSLTNFFFFRDKEEIYGPKTDHVSFFSFFDYKYQINIDGTVAAYRLPYLLGGGSLVFKQDSSYYEHFYDDLIPNIHYIPFKKDLSDLTEKLKW
;
A
#
# COMPACT_ATOMS: atom_id res chain seq x y z
N MET A 1 16.81 -23.67 1.19
CA MET A 1 16.50 -22.96 -0.08
C MET A 1 16.19 -21.46 0.09
N PHE A 2 15.98 -20.97 1.33
CA PHE A 2 15.73 -19.54 1.63
C PHE A 2 16.95 -18.81 2.23
N ASP A 3 18.12 -19.43 2.21
CA ASP A 3 19.36 -18.86 2.76
C ASP A 3 20.11 -18.07 1.69
N LYS A 4 19.49 -16.98 1.23
CA LYS A 4 20.14 -15.95 0.41
C LYS A 4 20.18 -14.67 1.26
N PRO A 5 21.33 -14.36 1.89
CA PRO A 5 21.46 -13.21 2.77
C PRO A 5 21.02 -11.91 2.07
N GLY A 6 19.96 -11.29 2.59
CA GLY A 6 19.42 -10.03 2.09
C GLY A 6 18.25 -10.11 1.11
N SER A 7 17.80 -11.32 0.71
CA SER A 7 16.69 -11.47 -0.25
C SER A 7 15.35 -11.85 0.40
N ILE A 8 15.36 -12.51 1.56
CA ILE A 8 14.16 -13.06 2.20
C ILE A 8 14.24 -12.86 3.71
N SER A 9 13.14 -12.38 4.28
CA SER A 9 12.92 -12.28 5.72
C SER A 9 11.62 -12.98 6.07
N LEU A 10 11.69 -14.04 6.87
CA LEU A 10 10.57 -14.95 7.15
C LEU A 10 10.52 -15.25 8.65
N CYS A 11 9.33 -15.34 9.24
CA CYS A 11 9.17 -15.85 10.60
C CYS A 11 8.26 -17.08 10.60
N HIS A 12 8.68 -18.11 11.32
CA HIS A 12 7.86 -19.24 11.72
C HIS A 12 7.19 -18.88 13.05
N TYR A 13 5.86 -18.86 13.05
CA TYR A 13 5.04 -18.67 14.23
C TYR A 13 4.41 -20.01 14.64
N ILE A 14 4.37 -20.25 15.94
CA ILE A 14 3.65 -21.37 16.54
C ILE A 14 2.74 -20.79 17.62
N ILE A 15 1.45 -21.09 17.54
CA ILE A 15 0.49 -20.84 18.60
C ILE A 15 0.22 -22.21 19.23
N LYS A 16 0.46 -22.32 20.53
CA LYS A 16 0.24 -23.55 21.29
C LYS A 16 -0.30 -23.21 22.67
N ASP A 17 -1.45 -23.75 23.04
CA ASP A 17 -2.12 -23.50 24.32
C ASP A 17 -2.25 -21.98 24.60
N ASN A 18 -2.68 -21.22 23.58
CA ASN A 18 -2.80 -19.76 23.56
C ASN A 18 -1.48 -18.99 23.82
N SER A 19 -0.33 -19.66 23.74
CA SER A 19 0.99 -19.05 23.84
C SER A 19 1.62 -18.92 22.45
N ILE A 20 2.22 -17.76 22.18
CA ILE A 20 2.80 -17.43 20.87
C ILE A 20 4.32 -17.57 20.93
N TYR A 21 4.85 -18.44 20.08
CA TYR A 21 6.28 -18.66 19.88
C TYR A 21 6.65 -18.23 18.47
N ARG A 22 7.88 -17.74 18.30
CA ARG A 22 8.35 -17.24 17.01
C ARG A 22 9.84 -17.47 16.82
N LYS A 23 10.22 -17.91 15.62
CA LYS A 23 11.60 -17.95 15.15
C LYS A 23 11.70 -17.29 13.78
N CYS A 24 12.60 -16.33 13.63
CA CYS A 24 12.76 -15.59 12.37
C CYS A 24 14.09 -15.91 11.69
N TYR A 25 14.06 -15.83 10.36
CA TYR A 25 15.13 -16.15 9.44
C TYR A 25 15.34 -14.97 8.50
N GLY A 26 16.60 -14.68 8.16
CA GLY A 26 16.98 -13.56 7.30
C GLY A 26 17.60 -12.38 8.06
N LYS A 27 18.12 -11.42 7.30
CA LYS A 27 18.92 -10.30 7.82
C LYS A 27 18.07 -9.20 8.47
N TYR A 28 16.90 -8.91 7.90
CA TYR A 28 16.06 -7.78 8.30
C TYR A 28 14.71 -8.27 8.83
N THR A 29 14.64 -8.59 10.12
CA THR A 29 13.43 -9.18 10.75
C THR A 29 12.68 -8.19 11.64
N GLY A 30 12.93 -6.88 11.49
CA GLY A 30 12.29 -5.84 12.33
C GLY A 30 10.76 -5.85 12.23
N PHE A 31 10.24 -6.04 11.01
CA PHE A 31 8.81 -6.02 10.69
C PHE A 31 7.98 -7.12 11.38
N LYS A 32 8.63 -8.10 12.02
CA LYS A 32 7.95 -9.09 12.87
C LYS A 32 7.08 -8.44 13.94
N MET A 33 7.47 -7.25 14.42
CA MET A 33 6.73 -6.51 15.44
C MET A 33 5.27 -6.26 15.07
N PHE A 34 4.95 -6.09 13.78
CA PHE A 34 3.57 -5.88 13.34
C PHE A 34 2.74 -7.15 13.50
N MET A 35 3.23 -8.28 13.01
CA MET A 35 2.54 -9.57 13.19
C MET A 35 2.44 -9.95 14.68
N ASP A 36 3.47 -9.63 15.47
CA ASP A 36 3.44 -9.83 16.92
C ASP A 36 2.30 -9.06 17.57
N SER A 37 2.13 -7.78 17.23
CA SER A 37 1.04 -6.95 17.73
C SER A 37 -0.33 -7.52 17.36
N ILE A 38 -0.49 -8.04 16.15
CA ILE A 38 -1.73 -8.68 15.68
C ILE A 38 -2.06 -9.90 16.55
N LEU A 39 -1.12 -10.85 16.65
CA LEU A 39 -1.34 -12.09 17.39
C LEU A 39 -1.55 -11.84 18.89
N LEU A 40 -0.75 -10.94 19.47
CA LEU A 40 -0.89 -10.57 20.89
C LEU A 40 -2.20 -9.84 21.17
N SER A 41 -2.71 -9.04 20.23
CA SER A 41 -4.03 -8.41 20.36
C SER A 41 -5.14 -9.46 20.35
N LEU A 42 -5.09 -10.40 19.38
CA LEU A 42 -6.08 -11.47 19.28
C LEU A 42 -6.06 -12.40 20.49
N ALA A 43 -4.89 -12.84 20.95
CA ALA A 43 -4.75 -13.76 22.08
C ALA A 43 -5.25 -13.19 23.43
N LYS A 44 -5.42 -11.87 23.52
CA LYS A 44 -6.02 -11.19 24.69
C LYS A 44 -7.53 -11.29 24.73
N VAL A 45 -8.18 -11.40 23.57
CA VAL A 45 -9.64 -11.33 23.45
C VAL A 45 -10.27 -12.69 23.12
N VAL A 46 -9.52 -13.58 22.50
CA VAL A 46 -9.96 -14.94 22.13
C VAL A 46 -8.87 -15.96 22.40
N THR A 47 -9.27 -17.21 22.66
CA THR A 47 -8.34 -18.34 22.66
C THR A 47 -8.02 -18.71 21.22
N LEU A 48 -6.76 -18.53 20.83
CA LEU A 48 -6.29 -18.89 19.49
C LEU A 48 -6.10 -20.42 19.38
N PRO A 49 -6.43 -21.02 18.22
CA PRO A 49 -6.22 -22.45 18.01
C PRO A 49 -4.74 -22.80 17.93
N ASP A 50 -4.42 -24.05 18.24
CA ASP A 50 -3.08 -24.59 18.04
C ASP A 50 -2.76 -24.66 16.54
N VAL A 51 -1.75 -23.91 16.09
CA VAL A 51 -1.38 -23.81 14.67
C VAL A 51 0.06 -23.36 14.51
N GLU A 52 0.69 -23.76 13.41
CA GLU A 52 1.96 -23.19 12.96
C GLU A 52 1.85 -22.65 11.54
N PHE A 53 2.55 -21.56 11.26
CA PHE A 53 2.53 -20.92 9.96
C PHE A 53 3.77 -20.05 9.73
N PHE A 54 4.00 -19.71 8.47
CA PHE A 54 5.11 -18.84 8.07
C PHE A 54 4.59 -17.48 7.61
N VAL A 55 5.25 -16.43 8.05
CA VAL A 55 4.94 -15.05 7.72
C VAL A 55 6.14 -14.42 7.02
N ASN A 56 5.93 -13.96 5.79
CA ASN A 56 6.86 -13.12 5.05
C ASN A 56 6.87 -11.71 5.65
N LEU A 57 8.06 -11.20 5.91
CA LEU A 57 8.26 -9.84 6.42
C LEU A 57 8.68 -8.85 5.33
N GLY A 58 8.99 -9.32 4.13
CA GLY A 58 9.39 -8.49 3.00
C GLY A 58 8.19 -7.96 2.20
N ASP A 59 8.48 -7.02 1.30
CA ASP A 59 7.45 -6.42 0.44
C ASP A 59 6.94 -7.42 -0.62
N TRP A 60 7.86 -8.19 -1.23
CA TRP A 60 7.54 -9.09 -2.33
C TRP A 60 6.95 -10.42 -1.85
N PRO A 61 5.90 -10.95 -2.50
CA PRO A 61 5.42 -12.31 -2.24
C PRO A 61 6.51 -13.35 -2.54
N LEU A 62 6.51 -14.47 -1.80
CA LEU A 62 7.58 -15.48 -1.82
C LEU A 62 7.16 -16.82 -2.43
N SER A 63 5.88 -17.16 -2.34
CA SER A 63 5.32 -18.41 -2.82
C SER A 63 4.97 -18.25 -4.30
N SER A 64 5.49 -19.12 -5.16
CA SER A 64 5.26 -19.03 -6.61
C SER A 64 4.20 -20.04 -7.04
N LEU A 65 3.61 -19.84 -8.23
CA LEU A 65 2.67 -20.81 -8.79
C LEU A 65 3.30 -22.20 -9.04
N ALA A 66 4.62 -22.25 -9.29
CA ALA A 66 5.36 -23.49 -9.51
C ALA A 66 5.78 -24.19 -8.20
N ALA A 67 6.16 -23.41 -7.18
CA ALA A 67 6.54 -23.88 -5.86
C ALA A 67 5.65 -23.24 -4.80
N LYS A 68 4.55 -23.93 -4.51
CA LYS A 68 3.46 -23.46 -3.64
C LYS A 68 3.78 -23.78 -2.18
N TYR A 69 4.02 -22.74 -1.40
CA TYR A 69 4.19 -22.80 0.05
C TYR A 69 3.10 -21.98 0.75
N PRO A 70 2.57 -22.44 1.90
CA PRO A 70 1.58 -21.70 2.67
C PRO A 70 2.27 -20.58 3.47
N ILE A 71 2.62 -19.48 2.79
CA ILE A 71 3.30 -18.33 3.37
C ILE A 71 2.31 -17.17 3.42
N PHE A 72 2.11 -16.60 4.60
CA PHE A 72 1.35 -15.39 4.80
C PHE A 72 2.18 -14.17 4.37
N SER A 73 1.62 -13.31 3.52
CA SER A 73 2.30 -12.11 3.02
C SER A 73 1.38 -10.89 3.07
N TRP A 74 1.97 -9.70 3.21
CA TRP A 74 1.25 -8.42 3.20
C TRP A 74 0.59 -8.10 1.85
N CYS A 75 1.13 -8.67 0.78
CA CYS A 75 0.75 -8.40 -0.59
C CYS A 75 0.90 -9.67 -1.42
N GLY A 76 -0.03 -9.89 -2.36
CA GLY A 76 0.03 -10.93 -3.36
C GLY A 76 0.21 -10.36 -4.76
N SER A 77 0.47 -11.24 -5.72
CA SER A 77 0.41 -10.94 -7.15
C SER A 77 -0.30 -12.05 -7.92
N ARG A 78 -0.72 -11.76 -9.16
CA ARG A 78 -1.28 -12.76 -10.10
C ARG A 78 -0.34 -13.96 -10.35
N ASP A 79 0.95 -13.79 -10.06
CA ASP A 79 2.00 -14.79 -10.26
C ASP A 79 2.48 -15.44 -8.95
N SER A 80 1.84 -15.12 -7.81
CA SER A 80 2.17 -15.67 -6.50
C SER A 80 1.09 -16.60 -5.95
N PHE A 81 1.45 -17.42 -4.97
CA PHE A 81 0.56 -18.32 -4.22
C PHE A 81 0.63 -18.05 -2.70
N ASP A 82 1.00 -16.84 -2.31
CA ASP A 82 1.01 -16.42 -0.91
C ASP A 82 -0.43 -16.26 -0.39
N ILE A 83 -0.63 -16.53 0.90
CA ILE A 83 -1.88 -16.25 1.60
C ILE A 83 -1.85 -14.78 2.00
N VAL A 84 -2.64 -13.95 1.34
CA VAL A 84 -2.62 -12.50 1.61
C VAL A 84 -3.40 -12.19 2.88
N MET A 85 -2.74 -11.47 3.80
CA MET A 85 -3.32 -11.02 5.06
C MET A 85 -3.43 -9.48 5.08
N PRO A 86 -4.20 -8.91 6.04
CA PRO A 86 -4.20 -7.46 6.27
C PRO A 86 -2.78 -6.92 6.40
N THR A 87 -2.52 -5.78 5.74
CA THR A 87 -1.21 -5.14 5.76
C THR A 87 -0.88 -4.67 7.18
N TYR A 88 0.41 -4.58 7.50
CA TYR A 88 0.84 -4.06 8.79
C TYR A 88 0.30 -2.64 9.02
N ASP A 89 0.18 -1.85 7.96
CA ASP A 89 -0.23 -0.44 7.99
C ASP A 89 -1.70 -0.29 8.42
N ILE A 90 -2.64 -0.99 7.75
CA ILE A 90 -4.06 -0.94 8.13
C ILE A 90 -4.32 -1.59 9.48
N THR A 91 -3.52 -2.61 9.85
CA THR A 91 -3.71 -3.30 11.12
C THR A 91 -3.18 -2.50 12.30
N GLU A 92 -2.02 -1.84 12.14
CA GLU A 92 -1.52 -0.88 13.13
C GLU A 92 -2.51 0.29 13.29
N SER A 93 -3.02 0.83 12.19
CA SER A 93 -4.10 1.83 12.20
C SER A 93 -5.32 1.37 13.00
N SER A 94 -5.74 0.12 12.83
CA SER A 94 -6.93 -0.42 13.51
C SER A 94 -6.69 -0.70 15.00
N LEU A 95 -5.50 -1.16 15.36
CA LEU A 95 -5.14 -1.52 16.73
C LEU A 95 -4.80 -0.30 17.60
N GLU A 96 -4.06 0.65 17.04
CA GLU A 96 -3.50 1.77 17.80
C GLU A 96 -4.33 3.05 17.64
N ASN A 97 -4.97 3.26 16.47
CA ASN A 97 -5.66 4.50 16.12
C ASN A 97 -4.80 5.73 16.53
N LEU A 98 -5.44 6.80 17.02
CA LEU A 98 -4.80 8.02 17.55
C LEU A 98 -3.86 7.81 18.76
N GLY A 99 -3.65 6.57 19.24
CA GLY A 99 -2.68 6.26 20.28
C GLY A 99 -1.22 6.33 19.82
N ARG A 100 -0.92 5.78 18.63
CA ARG A 100 0.45 5.77 18.06
C ARG A 100 0.55 6.26 16.62
N VAL A 101 -0.54 6.17 15.86
CA VAL A 101 -0.56 6.58 14.45
C VAL A 101 -1.64 7.64 14.24
N THR A 102 -1.26 8.78 13.67
CA THR A 102 -2.22 9.85 13.37
C THR A 102 -3.04 9.56 12.12
N LEU A 103 -2.56 8.65 11.26
CA LEU A 103 -3.25 8.21 10.07
C LEU A 103 -3.98 6.90 10.37
N ASP A 104 -5.31 6.99 10.49
CA ASP A 104 -6.21 5.86 10.55
C ASP A 104 -7.49 6.13 9.74
N MET A 105 -8.29 5.09 9.49
CA MET A 105 -9.50 5.19 8.68
C MET A 105 -10.51 6.20 9.23
N LEU A 106 -10.72 6.26 10.54
CA LEU A 106 -11.65 7.19 11.18
C LEU A 106 -11.10 8.61 11.13
N SER A 107 -9.80 8.79 11.36
CA SER A 107 -9.13 10.08 11.22
C SER A 107 -9.21 10.61 9.80
N VAL A 108 -9.05 9.76 8.79
CA VAL A 108 -9.22 10.16 7.38
C VAL A 108 -10.64 10.64 7.11
N GLN A 109 -11.65 9.91 7.57
CA GLN A 109 -13.05 10.31 7.39
C GLN A 109 -13.41 11.58 8.18
N GLY A 110 -12.82 11.76 9.37
CA GLY A 110 -13.12 12.87 10.28
C GLY A 110 -12.37 14.17 9.99
N ASN A 111 -11.22 14.13 9.30
CA ASN A 111 -10.36 15.30 9.07
C ASN A 111 -10.34 15.79 7.61
N VAL A 112 -11.32 15.38 6.80
CA VAL A 112 -11.52 15.91 5.45
C VAL A 112 -12.21 17.27 5.52
N ASN A 113 -11.47 18.32 5.18
CA ASN A 113 -11.95 19.70 5.36
C ASN A 113 -12.91 20.20 4.27
N LYS A 114 -12.87 19.60 3.06
CA LYS A 114 -13.62 20.09 1.90
C LYS A 114 -14.71 19.13 1.44
N ARG A 115 -15.90 19.70 1.23
CA ARG A 115 -17.00 19.02 0.51
C ARG A 115 -16.60 18.82 -0.94
N TRP A 116 -17.20 17.82 -1.59
CA TRP A 116 -16.89 17.47 -2.99
C TRP A 116 -16.97 18.66 -3.95
N SER A 117 -17.94 19.56 -3.77
CA SER A 117 -18.11 20.78 -4.59
C SER A 117 -16.90 21.71 -4.54
N ASP A 118 -16.22 21.77 -3.40
CA ASP A 118 -15.19 22.76 -3.09
C ASP A 118 -13.77 22.22 -3.34
N ARG A 119 -13.66 20.93 -3.66
CA ARG A 119 -12.39 20.27 -3.99
C ARG A 119 -11.89 20.76 -5.35
N MET A 120 -10.58 20.96 -5.44
CA MET A 120 -9.93 21.34 -6.69
C MET A 120 -10.12 20.25 -7.74
N PRO A 121 -10.57 20.59 -8.97
CA PRO A 121 -10.82 19.61 -10.03
C PRO A 121 -9.52 19.17 -10.71
N LYS A 122 -8.56 18.70 -9.91
CA LYS A 122 -7.28 18.15 -10.37
C LYS A 122 -7.06 16.78 -9.78
N ALA A 123 -6.31 15.97 -10.53
CA ALA A 123 -5.77 14.72 -10.03
C ALA A 123 -4.55 14.97 -9.15
N PHE A 124 -4.52 14.34 -8.00
CA PHE A 124 -3.51 14.57 -6.98
C PHE A 124 -2.76 13.28 -6.63
N TRP A 125 -1.45 13.45 -6.42
CA TRP A 125 -0.58 12.38 -5.96
C TRP A 125 0.71 12.94 -5.33
N ARG A 126 1.14 12.35 -4.21
CA ARG A 126 2.48 12.53 -3.65
C ARG A 126 3.06 11.17 -3.28
N GLY A 127 4.35 10.97 -3.54
CA GLY A 127 5.02 9.74 -3.17
C GLY A 127 6.47 9.69 -3.59
N ARG A 128 7.12 8.56 -3.28
CA ARG A 128 8.51 8.29 -3.66
C ARG A 128 8.60 7.63 -5.02
N ASP A 129 9.78 7.69 -5.61
CA ASP A 129 10.18 7.15 -6.91
C ASP A 129 10.35 5.61 -6.91
N SER A 130 9.43 4.86 -6.30
CA SER A 130 9.61 3.41 -6.09
C SER A 130 9.46 2.53 -7.35
N ASN A 131 9.00 3.08 -8.48
CA ASN A 131 8.93 2.40 -9.77
C ASN A 131 8.93 3.41 -10.93
N LYS A 132 9.00 2.91 -12.16
CA LYS A 132 9.11 3.74 -13.38
C LYS A 132 7.79 4.44 -13.70
N GLU A 133 6.67 3.81 -13.42
CA GLU A 133 5.32 4.32 -13.66
C GLU A 133 5.06 5.62 -12.88
N ARG A 134 5.60 5.73 -11.65
CA ARG A 134 5.57 6.99 -10.89
C ARG A 134 6.40 8.10 -11.51
N LEU A 135 7.53 7.80 -12.15
CA LEU A 135 8.31 8.79 -12.91
C LEU A 135 7.54 9.25 -14.15
N GLN A 136 6.90 8.30 -14.86
CA GLN A 136 6.06 8.60 -16.01
C GLN A 136 4.86 9.48 -15.64
N LEU A 137 4.26 9.27 -14.46
CA LEU A 137 3.21 10.14 -13.94
C LEU A 137 3.69 11.60 -13.83
N ILE A 138 4.93 11.84 -13.41
CA ILE A 138 5.49 13.19 -13.38
C ILE A 138 5.58 13.80 -14.78
N SER A 139 6.07 13.04 -15.77
CA SER A 139 6.11 13.49 -17.17
C SER A 139 4.72 13.85 -17.70
N ILE A 140 3.72 13.02 -17.41
CA ILE A 140 2.32 13.28 -17.78
C ILE A 140 1.81 14.57 -17.11
N SER A 141 2.12 14.79 -15.84
CA SER A 141 1.70 16.00 -15.13
C SER A 141 2.39 17.27 -15.61
N LYS A 142 3.66 17.20 -16.04
CA LYS A 142 4.33 18.33 -16.71
C LYS A 142 3.63 18.63 -18.05
N LYS A 143 3.25 17.55 -18.77
CA LYS A 143 2.27 17.46 -19.86
C LYS A 143 1.04 18.36 -19.70
N TYR A 144 0.29 18.04 -18.65
CA TYR A 144 -1.09 18.45 -18.45
C TYR A 144 -1.25 19.11 -17.06
N SER A 145 -0.45 20.13 -16.77
CA SER A 145 -0.37 20.79 -15.46
C SER A 145 -1.68 21.43 -14.98
N ASN A 146 -2.62 21.68 -15.90
CA ASN A 146 -3.98 22.11 -15.59
C ASN A 146 -4.84 20.99 -14.99
N LEU A 147 -4.59 19.72 -15.34
CA LEU A 147 -5.35 18.56 -14.85
C LEU A 147 -4.71 17.89 -13.63
N PHE A 148 -3.39 18.01 -13.47
CA PHE A 148 -2.64 17.28 -12.45
C PHE A 148 -1.97 18.21 -11.45
N ASN A 149 -1.91 17.76 -10.21
CA ASN A 149 -1.02 18.25 -9.18
C ASN A 149 -0.31 17.05 -8.54
N VAL A 150 0.79 16.61 -9.16
CA VAL A 150 1.56 15.45 -8.71
C VAL A 150 3.03 15.81 -8.55
N SER A 151 3.70 15.24 -7.56
CA SER A 151 5.13 15.48 -7.34
C SER A 151 5.76 14.33 -6.56
N LEU A 152 7.06 14.13 -6.76
CA LEU A 152 7.85 13.20 -5.96
C LEU A 152 8.27 13.85 -4.65
N THR A 153 8.20 13.11 -3.54
CA THR A 153 8.64 13.62 -2.23
C THR A 153 10.10 13.29 -1.94
N ASN A 154 10.64 12.26 -2.59
CA ASN A 154 12.03 11.85 -2.44
C ASN A 154 12.48 11.00 -3.63
N PHE A 155 13.78 11.07 -3.95
CA PHE A 155 14.46 10.23 -4.93
C PHE A 155 15.37 9.23 -4.21
N PHE A 156 14.88 8.03 -3.96
CA PHE A 156 15.62 6.97 -3.28
C PHE A 156 16.14 5.91 -4.26
N PHE A 157 15.30 5.50 -5.22
CA PHE A 157 15.58 4.42 -6.17
C PHE A 157 16.19 4.91 -7.49
N PHE A 158 15.87 6.14 -7.89
CA PHE A 158 16.30 6.80 -9.13
C PHE A 158 16.98 8.14 -8.80
N ARG A 159 18.01 8.09 -7.94
CA ARG A 159 18.73 9.28 -7.44
C ARG A 159 19.29 10.18 -8.55
N ASP A 160 19.70 9.57 -9.66
CA ASP A 160 20.24 10.24 -10.85
C ASP A 160 19.19 10.91 -11.73
N LYS A 161 17.89 10.78 -11.40
CA LYS A 161 16.79 11.29 -12.22
C LYS A 161 16.10 12.52 -11.64
N GLU A 162 16.60 13.10 -10.54
CA GLU A 162 16.03 14.29 -9.93
C GLU A 162 16.03 15.50 -10.88
N GLU A 163 17.06 15.66 -11.72
CA GLU A 163 17.10 16.75 -12.72
C GLU A 163 15.95 16.67 -13.74
N ILE A 164 15.47 15.45 -14.04
CA ILE A 164 14.45 15.20 -15.06
C ILE A 164 13.03 15.23 -14.44
N TYR A 165 12.83 14.54 -13.32
CA TYR A 165 11.50 14.37 -12.70
C TYR A 165 11.29 15.22 -11.44
N GLY A 166 12.28 16.00 -11.04
CA GLY A 166 12.16 16.95 -9.94
C GLY A 166 11.47 18.26 -10.36
N PRO A 167 11.45 19.25 -9.43
CA PRO A 167 12.02 19.17 -8.08
C PRO A 167 11.21 18.25 -7.15
N LYS A 168 11.85 17.73 -6.09
CA LYS A 168 11.10 17.09 -4.99
C LYS A 168 10.29 18.13 -4.22
N THR A 169 9.16 17.71 -3.67
CA THR A 169 8.33 18.54 -2.80
C THR A 169 8.27 17.96 -1.40
N ASP A 170 8.02 18.80 -0.40
CA ASP A 170 7.83 18.33 0.96
C ASP A 170 6.64 17.37 1.08
N HIS A 171 6.65 16.60 2.16
CA HIS A 171 5.52 15.77 2.54
C HIS A 171 4.28 16.64 2.80
N VAL A 172 3.17 16.25 2.19
CA VAL A 172 1.87 16.87 2.42
C VAL A 172 1.09 15.98 3.37
N SER A 173 0.39 16.58 4.33
CA SER A 173 -0.53 15.86 5.21
C SER A 173 -1.52 15.03 4.38
N PHE A 174 -1.75 13.78 4.76
CA PHE A 174 -2.64 12.91 4.01
C PHE A 174 -4.08 13.46 3.99
N PHE A 175 -4.51 14.17 5.03
CA PHE A 175 -5.82 14.82 5.06
C PHE A 175 -5.98 15.89 3.97
N SER A 176 -4.89 16.59 3.62
CA SER A 176 -4.88 17.59 2.55
C SER A 176 -4.90 16.97 1.14
N PHE A 177 -4.74 15.66 0.99
CA PHE A 177 -4.96 15.00 -0.31
C PHE A 177 -6.40 15.21 -0.76
N PHE A 178 -7.34 15.22 0.17
CA PHE A 178 -8.78 15.34 -0.09
C PHE A 178 -9.24 16.78 -0.37
N ASP A 179 -8.30 17.73 -0.48
CA ASP A 179 -8.56 19.03 -1.08
C ASP A 179 -8.74 18.94 -2.62
N TYR A 180 -8.45 17.78 -3.21
CA TYR A 180 -8.49 17.49 -4.64
C TYR A 180 -9.51 16.41 -4.98
N LYS A 181 -10.20 16.57 -6.12
CA LYS A 181 -11.29 15.68 -6.54
C LYS A 181 -10.83 14.27 -6.88
N TYR A 182 -9.67 14.13 -7.52
CA TYR A 182 -9.23 12.86 -8.08
C TYR A 182 -7.95 12.39 -7.42
N GLN A 183 -7.95 11.19 -6.83
CA GLN A 183 -6.77 10.60 -6.19
C GLN A 183 -6.20 9.51 -7.07
N ILE A 184 -4.92 9.61 -7.39
CA ILE A 184 -4.25 8.58 -8.20
C ILE A 184 -3.63 7.53 -7.26
N ASN A 185 -3.91 6.26 -7.50
CA ASN A 185 -3.28 5.13 -6.84
C ASN A 185 -2.44 4.34 -7.85
N ILE A 186 -1.12 4.55 -7.78
CA ILE A 186 -0.10 3.80 -8.53
C ILE A 186 0.70 2.98 -7.52
N ASP A 187 0.97 1.74 -7.89
CA ASP A 187 1.75 0.83 -7.08
C ASP A 187 3.13 1.40 -6.74
N GLY A 188 3.73 0.86 -5.69
CA GLY A 188 5.11 1.15 -5.33
C GLY A 188 6.04 0.05 -5.82
N THR A 189 6.82 -0.47 -4.89
CA THR A 189 7.52 -1.76 -5.06
C THR A 189 6.51 -2.88 -5.25
N VAL A 190 5.42 -2.86 -4.47
CA VAL A 190 4.24 -3.73 -4.60
C VAL A 190 2.96 -2.88 -4.51
N ALA A 191 1.80 -3.50 -4.26
CA ALA A 191 0.53 -2.80 -4.04
C ALA A 191 0.68 -1.60 -3.09
N ALA A 192 0.02 -0.49 -3.42
CA ALA A 192 0.13 0.72 -2.64
C ALA A 192 -0.84 0.70 -1.43
N TYR A 193 -0.30 0.48 -0.23
CA TYR A 193 -1.04 0.41 1.05
C TYR A 193 -1.81 1.67 1.45
N ARG A 194 -1.77 2.73 0.62
CA ARG A 194 -2.58 3.93 0.81
C ARG A 194 -4.01 3.80 0.27
N LEU A 195 -4.29 2.80 -0.58
CA LEU A 195 -5.59 2.63 -1.20
C LEU A 195 -6.77 2.64 -0.20
N PRO A 196 -6.74 1.94 0.96
CA PRO A 196 -7.88 1.96 1.87
C PRO A 196 -8.21 3.37 2.35
N TYR A 197 -7.19 4.19 2.67
CA TYR A 197 -7.39 5.56 3.09
C TYR A 197 -7.83 6.48 1.94
N LEU A 198 -7.35 6.26 0.71
CA LEU A 198 -7.81 7.02 -0.46
C LEU A 198 -9.31 6.79 -0.71
N LEU A 199 -9.78 5.55 -0.55
CA LEU A 199 -11.20 5.20 -0.62
C LEU A 199 -11.99 5.87 0.53
N GLY A 200 -11.41 5.93 1.73
CA GLY A 200 -12.03 6.51 2.92
C GLY A 200 -12.22 8.04 2.90
N GLY A 201 -11.40 8.80 2.17
CA GLY A 201 -11.47 10.28 2.20
C GLY A 201 -12.44 10.93 1.20
N GLY A 202 -13.25 10.13 0.50
CA GLY A 202 -14.38 10.62 -0.30
C GLY A 202 -14.02 11.35 -1.59
N SER A 203 -12.77 11.27 -2.05
CA SER A 203 -12.38 11.70 -3.41
C SER A 203 -12.54 10.54 -4.38
N LEU A 204 -12.72 10.82 -5.67
CA LEU A 204 -12.79 9.77 -6.68
C LEU A 204 -11.40 9.16 -6.89
N VAL A 205 -11.29 7.85 -6.65
CA VAL A 205 -10.02 7.14 -6.78
C VAL A 205 -9.85 6.62 -8.20
N PHE A 206 -8.69 6.91 -8.78
CA PHE A 206 -8.16 6.28 -9.99
C PHE A 206 -7.17 5.22 -9.56
N LYS A 207 -7.38 3.96 -9.92
CA LYS A 207 -6.49 2.85 -9.53
C LYS A 207 -5.83 2.23 -10.77
N GLN A 208 -4.51 2.11 -10.72
CA GLN A 208 -3.74 1.44 -11.76
C GLN A 208 -4.13 -0.05 -11.84
N ASP A 209 -4.30 -0.55 -13.06
CA ASP A 209 -4.34 -1.98 -13.33
C ASP A 209 -2.95 -2.57 -13.07
N SER A 210 -2.88 -3.39 -12.03
CA SER A 210 -1.65 -3.99 -11.54
C SER A 210 -1.87 -5.46 -11.24
N SER A 211 -0.77 -6.22 -11.32
CA SER A 211 -0.72 -7.60 -10.86
C SER A 211 -0.75 -7.72 -9.35
N TYR A 212 -0.37 -6.68 -8.60
CA TYR A 212 -0.33 -6.72 -7.13
C TYR A 212 -1.69 -6.43 -6.51
N TYR A 213 -1.97 -7.11 -5.40
CA TYR A 213 -3.21 -6.96 -4.66
C TYR A 213 -3.01 -7.08 -3.14
N GLU A 214 -3.83 -6.37 -2.38
CA GLU A 214 -4.02 -6.56 -0.94
C GLU A 214 -5.25 -7.42 -0.68
N HIS A 215 -5.42 -7.87 0.56
CA HIS A 215 -6.48 -8.77 1.02
C HIS A 215 -7.93 -8.38 0.65
N PHE A 216 -8.20 -7.09 0.40
CA PHE A 216 -9.55 -6.57 0.10
C PHE A 216 -9.76 -6.16 -1.37
N TYR A 217 -8.74 -6.29 -2.22
CA TYR A 217 -8.82 -5.76 -3.59
C TYR A 217 -9.85 -6.51 -4.45
N ASP A 218 -10.06 -7.80 -4.19
CA ASP A 218 -11.02 -8.62 -4.94
C ASP A 218 -12.48 -8.23 -4.67
N ASP A 219 -12.76 -7.55 -3.56
CA ASP A 219 -14.07 -6.98 -3.25
C ASP A 219 -14.31 -5.63 -3.97
N LEU A 220 -13.28 -5.06 -4.61
CA LEU A 220 -13.40 -3.79 -5.32
C LEU A 220 -13.83 -3.97 -6.78
N ILE A 221 -14.98 -3.40 -7.14
CA ILE A 221 -15.51 -3.46 -8.49
C ILE A 221 -15.09 -2.21 -9.29
N PRO A 222 -14.37 -2.35 -10.41
CA PRO A 222 -14.02 -1.23 -11.28
C PRO A 222 -15.25 -0.51 -11.82
N ASN A 223 -15.17 0.82 -11.95
CA ASN A 223 -16.25 1.74 -12.33
C ASN A 223 -17.44 1.81 -11.35
N ILE A 224 -17.39 1.09 -10.22
CA ILE A 224 -18.32 1.27 -9.09
C ILE A 224 -17.58 1.90 -7.92
N HIS A 225 -16.47 1.31 -7.49
CA HIS A 225 -15.70 1.79 -6.34
C HIS A 225 -14.54 2.71 -6.72
N TYR A 226 -14.02 2.58 -7.95
CA TYR A 226 -12.88 3.36 -8.45
C TYR A 226 -12.84 3.37 -9.99
N ILE A 227 -12.11 4.30 -10.59
CA ILE A 227 -11.84 4.33 -12.04
C ILE A 227 -10.54 3.57 -12.34
N PRO A 228 -10.57 2.43 -13.06
CA PRO A 228 -9.35 1.73 -13.44
C PRO A 228 -8.60 2.52 -14.51
N PHE A 229 -7.28 2.44 -14.56
CA PHE A 229 -6.46 2.91 -15.70
C PHE A 229 -5.32 1.94 -15.98
N LYS A 230 -4.80 1.93 -17.21
CA LYS A 230 -3.79 0.97 -17.67
C LYS A 230 -2.49 1.09 -16.88
N LYS A 231 -1.79 -0.04 -16.76
CA LYS A 231 -0.48 -0.13 -16.11
C LYS A 231 0.54 0.90 -16.62
N ASP A 232 0.51 1.18 -17.92
CA ASP A 232 1.43 2.12 -18.59
C ASP A 232 0.94 3.58 -18.60
N LEU A 233 -0.14 3.89 -17.88
CA LEU A 233 -0.75 5.23 -17.75
C LEU A 233 -1.26 5.82 -19.08
N SER A 234 -1.32 5.03 -20.16
CA SER A 234 -1.63 5.53 -21.50
C SER A 234 -3.04 6.13 -21.64
N ASP A 235 -3.99 5.66 -20.85
CA ASP A 235 -5.39 6.10 -20.84
C ASP A 235 -5.73 7.03 -19.64
N LEU A 236 -4.77 7.33 -18.76
CA LEU A 236 -5.03 8.09 -17.53
C LEU A 236 -5.51 9.52 -17.83
N THR A 237 -4.88 10.21 -18.77
CA THR A 237 -5.28 11.59 -19.12
C THR A 237 -6.64 11.65 -19.80
N GLU A 238 -6.97 10.67 -20.63
CA GLU A 238 -8.28 10.59 -21.29
C GLU A 238 -9.39 10.40 -20.24
N LYS A 239 -9.20 9.45 -19.32
CA LYS A 239 -10.17 9.17 -18.25
C LYS A 239 -10.37 10.31 -17.26
N LEU A 240 -9.38 11.19 -17.09
CA LEU A 240 -9.53 12.40 -16.27
C LEU A 240 -10.26 13.55 -16.97
N LYS A 241 -10.39 13.50 -18.30
CA LYS A 241 -11.12 14.51 -19.10
C LYS A 241 -12.58 14.14 -19.34
N TRP A 242 -12.90 12.84 -19.29
CA TRP A 242 -14.26 12.30 -19.36
C TRP A 242 -15.06 12.77 -18.14
#